data_AF-A0A3P8M2L4-F1
#
_entry.id   AF-A0A3P8M2L4-F1
#
_cell.length_a   1.000
_cell.length_b   1.000
_cell.length_c   1.000
_cell.angle_alpha   90.00
_cell.angle_beta   90.00
_cell.angle_gamma   90.00
#
_symmetry.space_group_name_H-M   'P 1'
#
loop_
_entity.id
_entity.type
_entity.pdbx_description
1 polymer ?
#
loop_
_entity_poly.entity_id
_entity_poly.type
_entity_poly.pdbx_seq_one_letter_code
_entity_poly.pdbx_strand_id
1 'polypeptide(L)' 'MGIHRRPAARPCTIAWLLKPELFTCVERWVGVETQGKYTQGMTVVDYYFLTGNQPNTTVLLDVDREGFVDLLAERLAFYS' A
#
# COMPACT_ATOMS: atom_id res chain seq x y z
N MET A 1 -4.97 -27.26 9.19
CA MET A 1 -3.75 -26.95 8.40
C MET A 1 -4.06 -25.70 7.58
N GLY A 2 -3.66 -24.52 8.05
CA GLY A 2 -4.06 -23.24 7.47
C GLY A 2 -3.14 -22.83 6.32
N ILE A 3 -3.72 -22.58 5.15
CA ILE A 3 -3.02 -22.00 3.99
C ILE A 3 -2.41 -20.64 4.37
N HIS A 4 -1.08 -20.58 4.47
CA HIS A 4 -0.34 -19.35 4.71
C HIS A 4 -0.33 -18.52 3.42
N ARG A 5 -1.17 -17.48 3.36
CA ARG A 5 -1.25 -16.61 2.17
C ARG A 5 -0.02 -15.72 2.09
N ARG A 6 0.69 -15.75 0.95
CA ARG A 6 1.83 -14.86 0.72
C ARG A 6 1.36 -13.44 0.39
N PRO A 7 1.96 -12.40 0.97
CA PRO A 7 1.72 -11.02 0.56
C PRO A 7 2.08 -10.82 -0.92
N ALA A 8 1.13 -10.31 -1.70
CA ALA A 8 1.34 -9.97 -3.10
C ALA A 8 1.62 -8.46 -3.23
N ALA A 9 2.79 -8.02 -2.78
CA ALA A 9 3.12 -6.58 -2.73
C ALA A 9 3.18 -5.91 -4.11
N ARG A 10 3.67 -6.62 -5.14
CA ARG A 10 3.86 -6.04 -6.49
C ARG A 10 2.55 -5.80 -7.25
N PRO A 11 1.56 -6.71 -7.26
CA PRO A 11 0.31 -6.45 -7.96
C PRO A 11 -0.55 -5.34 -7.31
N CYS A 12 -0.32 -4.98 -6.04
CA CYS A 12 -1.04 -3.88 -5.39
C CYS A 12 -0.87 -2.54 -6.10
N THR A 13 0.31 -2.23 -6.63
CA THR A 13 0.54 -0.98 -7.36
C THR A 13 -0.33 -0.90 -8.62
N ILE A 14 -0.40 -1.98 -9.39
CA ILE A 14 -1.22 -2.03 -10.61
C ILE A 14 -2.71 -2.06 -10.27
N ALA A 15 -3.08 -2.81 -9.23
CA ALA A 15 -4.47 -2.85 -8.77
C ALA A 15 -4.96 -1.48 -8.30
N TRP A 16 -4.12 -0.70 -7.60
CA TRP A 16 -4.45 0.67 -7.20
C TRP A 16 -4.68 1.60 -8.40
N LEU A 17 -3.89 1.44 -9.47
CA LEU A 17 -4.11 2.20 -10.70
C LEU A 17 -5.39 1.79 -11.44
N LEU A 18 -5.80 0.52 -11.35
CA LEU A 18 -6.97 0.00 -12.06
C LEU A 18 -8.29 0.20 -11.29
N LYS A 19 -8.26 0.01 -9.97
CA LYS A 19 -9.41 0.07 -9.06
C LYS A 19 -8.98 0.67 -7.72
N PRO A 20 -8.70 1.99 -7.64
CA PRO A 20 -8.28 2.64 -6.39
C PRO A 20 -9.30 2.50 -5.27
N GLU A 21 -10.58 2.31 -5.58
CA GLU A 21 -11.68 2.08 -4.64
C GLU A 21 -11.53 0.80 -3.81
N LEU A 22 -10.67 -0.14 -4.23
CA LEU A 22 -10.34 -1.32 -3.42
C LEU A 22 -9.45 -0.97 -2.23
N PHE A 23 -8.88 0.24 -2.16
CA PHE A 23 -7.88 0.59 -1.16
C PHE A 23 -8.38 1.66 -0.20
N THR A 24 -8.12 1.46 1.09
CA THR A 24 -8.23 2.54 2.08
C THR A 24 -6.91 3.32 2.10
N CYS A 25 -6.97 4.63 1.89
CA CYS A 25 -5.78 5.47 1.83
C CYS A 25 -5.92 6.76 2.64
N VAL A 26 -4.77 7.37 2.93
CA VAL A 26 -4.67 8.65 3.63
C VAL A 26 -3.60 9.54 2.98
N GLU A 27 -3.88 10.83 2.87
CA GLU A 27 -2.87 11.84 2.50
C GLU A 27 -2.05 12.22 3.72
N ARG A 28 -0.74 11.93 3.71
CA ARG A 28 0.16 12.22 4.84
C ARG A 28 1.50 12.73 4.37
N TRP A 29 2.22 13.37 5.30
CA TRP A 29 3.64 13.61 5.11
C TRP A 29 4.40 12.33 5.40
N VAL A 30 5.34 12.00 4.51
CA VAL A 30 6.25 10.88 4.65
C VAL A 30 7.69 11.35 4.42
N GLY A 31 8.57 11.04 5.37
CA GLY A 31 10.01 11.20 5.26
C GLY A 31 10.74 9.85 5.19
N VAL A 32 11.95 9.85 4.63
CA VAL A 32 12.84 8.67 4.65
C VAL A 32 14.02 8.96 5.57
N GLU A 33 14.17 8.14 6.61
CA GLU A 33 15.30 8.23 7.55
C GLU A 33 16.59 7.71 6.90
N THR A 34 17.65 8.50 6.95
CA THR A 34 18.92 8.22 6.24
C THR A 34 20.16 8.31 7.13
N GLN A 35 20.02 8.69 8.40
CA GLN A 35 21.13 9.01 9.30
C GLN A 35 21.11 8.21 10.61
N GLY A 36 19.94 7.79 11.09
CA GLY A 36 19.79 7.09 12.37
C GLY A 36 20.52 5.75 12.47
N LYS A 37 21.13 5.46 13.63
CA LYS A 37 21.87 4.20 13.88
C LYS A 37 21.03 2.93 13.71
N TYR A 38 19.73 3.01 14.02
CA TYR A 38 18.83 1.86 14.08
C TYR A 38 17.65 1.93 13.10
N THR A 39 17.49 3.04 12.38
CA THR A 39 16.26 3.36 11.63
C THR A 39 16.51 3.81 10.20
N GLN A 40 17.73 3.69 9.67
CA GLN A 40 18.01 3.94 8.26
C GLN A 40 17.08 3.11 7.35
N GLY A 41 16.48 3.77 6.36
CA GLY A 41 15.51 3.18 5.43
C GLY A 41 14.06 3.22 5.91
N MET A 42 13.79 3.69 7.13
CA MET A 42 12.42 3.82 7.64
C MET A 42 11.65 4.89 6.86
N THR A 43 10.44 4.57 6.41
CA THR A 43 9.44 5.54 5.97
C THR A 43 8.70 6.08 7.20
N VAL A 44 9.05 7.28 7.64
CA VAL A 44 8.40 7.95 8.77
C VAL A 44 7.12 8.61 8.27
N VAL A 45 5.98 8.02 8.59
CA VAL A 45 4.66 8.53 8.22
C VAL A 45 4.11 9.37 9.37
N ASP A 46 3.81 10.64 9.13
CA ASP A 46 3.15 11.50 10.12
C ASP A 46 1.65 11.22 10.18
N TYR A 47 1.29 10.02 10.66
CA TYR A 47 -0.09 9.52 10.59
C TYR A 47 -1.10 10.38 11.36
N TYR A 48 -0.67 11.00 12.46
CA TYR A 48 -1.52 11.76 13.39
C TYR A 48 -1.35 13.29 13.27
N PHE A 49 -0.68 13.80 12.22
CA PHE A 49 -0.44 15.23 12.00
C PHE A 49 0.33 15.93 13.12
N LEU A 50 1.38 15.30 13.64
CA LEU A 50 2.18 15.79 14.75
C LEU A 50 3.32 16.72 14.31
N THR A 51 3.72 16.69 13.04
CA THR A 51 4.92 17.39 12.56
C THR A 51 4.65 18.79 12.02
N GLY A 52 3.40 19.11 11.65
CA GLY A 52 3.04 20.34 10.96
C GLY A 52 3.48 20.40 9.48
N ASN A 53 4.09 19.34 8.96
CA ASN A 53 4.47 19.25 7.56
C ASN A 53 3.25 19.07 6.66
N GLN A 54 3.33 19.61 5.44
CA GLN A 54 2.29 19.39 4.44
C GLN A 54 2.33 17.95 3.91
N PRO A 55 1.17 17.30 3.70
CA PRO A 55 1.12 16.00 3.05
C PRO A 55 1.86 15.98 1.70
N ASN A 56 2.59 14.89 1.44
CA ASN A 56 3.35 14.70 0.20
C ASN A 56 3.10 13.34 -0.46
N THR A 57 2.34 12.45 0.19
CA THR A 57 2.17 11.06 -0.23
C THR A 57 0.78 10.53 0.14
N THR A 58 0.12 9.86 -0.81
CA THR A 58 -1.01 8.98 -0.56
C THR A 58 -0.51 7.64 -0.01
N VAL A 59 -0.79 7.35 1.26
CA VAL A 59 -0.39 6.09 1.91
C VAL A 59 -1.56 5.12 1.91
N LEU A 60 -1.37 3.93 1.32
CA LEU A 60 -2.35 2.84 1.32
C LEU A 60 -2.24 2.06 2.64
N LEU A 61 -3.35 1.96 3.37
CA LEU A 61 -3.41 1.34 4.70
C LEU A 61 -4.08 -0.03 4.69
N ASP A 62 -5.06 -0.22 3.81
CA ASP A 62 -5.81 -1.46 3.71
C ASP A 62 -6.29 -1.71 2.28
N VAL A 63 -6.71 -2.94 2.00
CA VAL A 63 -7.23 -3.39 0.70
C VAL A 63 -8.41 -4.34 0.88
N ASP A 64 -9.47 -4.14 0.09
CA ASP A 64 -10.50 -5.16 -0.13
C ASP A 64 -9.87 -6.36 -0.83
N ARG A 65 -9.60 -7.37 -0.01
CA ARG A 65 -8.85 -8.54 -0.40
C ARG A 65 -9.66 -9.53 -1.24
N GLU A 66 -10.99 -9.51 -1.17
CA GLU A 66 -11.83 -10.31 -2.09
C GLU A 66 -11.86 -9.64 -3.45
N GLY A 67 -12.20 -8.34 -3.51
CA GLY A 67 -12.19 -7.57 -4.76
C GLY A 67 -10.83 -7.55 -5.47
N PHE A 68 -9.72 -7.55 -4.73
CA PHE A 68 -8.38 -7.67 -5.29
C PHE A 68 -8.11 -9.03 -5.93
N VAL A 69 -8.56 -10.13 -5.30
CA VAL A 69 -8.40 -11.48 -5.86
C VAL A 69 -9.25 -11.64 -7.11
N ASP A 70 -10.48 -11.13 -7.10
CA ASP A 70 -11.37 -11.16 -8.25
C ASP A 70 -10.78 -10.37 -9.43
N LEU A 71 -10.22 -9.18 -9.17
CA LEU A 71 -9.52 -8.40 -10.18
C LEU A 71 -8.35 -9.18 -10.79
N LEU A 72 -7.55 -9.88 -9.98
CA LEU A 72 -6.45 -10.69 -10.50
C LEU A 72 -6.94 -11.87 -11.36
N ALA A 73 -7.99 -12.56 -10.93
CA ALA A 73 -8.58 -13.67 -11.67
C ALA A 73 -9.15 -13.19 -13.03
N GLU A 74 -9.87 -12.08 -13.04
CA GLU A 74 -10.41 -11.43 -14.24
C GLU A 74 -9.30 -11.11 -15.25
N ARG A 75 -8.18 -10.54 -14.81
CA ARG A 75 -7.06 -10.17 -15.69
C ARG A 75 -6.28 -11.37 -16.22
N LEU A 76 -6.18 -12.45 -15.44
CA LEU A 76 -5.53 -13.68 -15.91
C LEU A 76 -6.38 -14.42 -16.94
N ALA A 77 -7.71 -14.40 -16.80
CA ALA A 77 -8.65 -15.00 -17.76
C ALA A 77 -8.57 -14.37 -19.16
N PHE A 78 -8.02 -13.16 -19.30
CA PHE A 78 -7.76 -12.56 -20.61
C PHE A 78 -6.73 -13.33 -21.45
N TYR A 79 -5.84 -14.09 -20.80
CA TYR A 79 -4.74 -14.81 -21.46
C TYR A 79 -4.96 -16.33 -21.53
N SER A 80 -6.14 -16.81 -21.13
CA SER A 80 -6.54 -18.22 -21.23
C SER A 80 -7.24 -18.55 -22.54
#